data_AF-A0A438G4L1-F1
#
_entry.id   AF-A0A438G4L1-F1
#
_cell.length_a   1.000
_cell.length_b   1.000
_cell.length_c   1.000
_cell.angle_alpha   90.00
_cell.angle_beta   90.00
_cell.angle_gamma   90.00
#
_symmetry.space_group_name_H-M   'P 1'
#
loop_
_entity.id
_entity.type
_entity.pdbx_description
1 polymer ?
#
loop_
_entity_poly.entity_id
_entity_poly.type
_entity_poly.pdbx_seq_one_letter_code
_entity_poly.pdbx_strand_id
1 'polypeptide(L)'
;MSKFLKKRWDKMTTNIAESFNAWLREERHQTIYTLLMMHMDKLVAMLDTHMRGTDKWKSVVGPKTEENLMSNIMRSAPITVMPYLGETFKVFTGEVYLVVDMQQHKCTCLTWQMSGLPCPHVCAVIRTLRHDVYDYIDPCFKVSTQQLIYSGQFQPLPTHNMPKVCEAGTLQDGQGNVFPSLQPRK
;
A
#
# COMPACT_ATOMS: atom_id res chain seq x y z
N MET A 1 -23.33 -0.94 7.61
CA MET A 1 -22.09 -0.22 7.95
C MET A 1 -20.91 -1.18 7.84
N SER A 2 -19.76 -0.74 7.31
CA SER A 2 -18.54 -1.55 7.30
C SER A 2 -18.18 -1.94 8.73
N LYS A 3 -17.86 -3.22 8.98
CA LYS A 3 -17.41 -3.70 10.30
C LYS A 3 -16.01 -3.17 10.66
N PHE A 4 -15.36 -2.44 9.76
CA PHE A 4 -14.01 -1.94 9.91
C PHE A 4 -14.00 -0.43 10.15
N LEU A 5 -13.39 -0.02 11.27
CA LEU A 5 -13.29 1.36 11.71
C LEU A 5 -12.31 2.22 10.88
N LYS A 6 -11.42 1.58 10.11
CA LYS A 6 -10.37 2.23 9.33
C LYS A 6 -10.50 1.92 7.85
N LYS A 7 -10.00 2.82 7.00
CA LYS A 7 -9.83 2.59 5.56
C LYS A 7 -9.03 1.32 5.33
N ARG A 8 -9.37 0.59 4.27
CA ARG A 8 -8.67 -0.64 3.89
C ARG A 8 -7.99 -0.55 2.53
N TRP A 9 -8.11 0.59 1.84
CA TRP A 9 -7.53 0.82 0.50
C TRP A 9 -7.83 -0.34 -0.45
N ASP A 10 -9.07 -0.80 -0.42
CA ASP A 10 -9.59 -1.94 -1.19
C ASP A 10 -8.97 -3.32 -0.85
N LYS A 11 -8.17 -3.42 0.23
CA LYS A 11 -7.59 -4.67 0.72
C LYS A 11 -8.49 -5.32 1.77
N MET A 12 -9.44 -6.13 1.29
CA MET A 12 -10.44 -6.80 2.13
C MET A 12 -10.03 -8.21 2.61
N THR A 13 -8.83 -8.68 2.27
CA THR A 13 -8.36 -10.05 2.54
C THR A 13 -7.18 -10.11 3.52
N THR A 14 -7.01 -11.26 4.19
CA THR A 14 -5.87 -11.58 5.08
C THR A 14 -4.57 -11.91 4.33
N ASN A 15 -4.50 -11.59 3.03
CA ASN A 15 -3.37 -11.89 2.15
C ASN A 15 -2.03 -11.31 2.66
N ILE A 16 -2.04 -10.35 3.58
CA ILE A 16 -0.81 -9.84 4.20
C ILE A 16 -0.04 -10.96 4.92
N ALA A 17 -0.73 -11.81 5.70
CA ALA A 17 -0.07 -12.90 6.41
C ALA A 17 0.50 -13.95 5.46
N GLU A 18 -0.25 -14.31 4.41
CA GLU A 18 0.20 -15.24 3.38
C GLU A 18 1.38 -14.69 2.58
N SER A 19 1.31 -13.42 2.17
CA SER A 19 2.38 -12.72 1.46
C SER A 19 3.65 -12.63 2.31
N PHE A 20 3.52 -12.33 3.61
CA PHE A 20 4.66 -12.28 4.52
C PHE A 20 5.28 -13.66 4.76
N ASN A 21 4.45 -14.70 4.92
CA ASN A 21 4.92 -16.08 5.04
C ASN A 21 5.63 -16.55 3.76
N ALA A 22 5.12 -16.17 2.58
CA ALA A 22 5.78 -16.44 1.31
C ALA A 22 7.12 -15.68 1.18
N TRP A 23 7.16 -14.43 1.65
CA TRP A 23 8.37 -13.60 1.65
C TRP A 23 9.50 -14.18 2.51
N LEU A 24 9.16 -14.85 3.60
CA LEU A 24 10.06 -15.50 4.58
C LEU A 24 10.43 -16.96 4.26
N ARG A 25 9.85 -17.54 3.21
CA ARG A 25 9.80 -19.01 3.04
C ARG A 25 11.18 -19.68 3.07
N GLU A 26 12.18 -19.08 2.44
CA GLU A 26 13.53 -19.65 2.34
C GLU A 26 14.38 -19.32 3.58
N GLU A 27 14.18 -18.12 4.13
CA GLU A 27 14.99 -17.57 5.23
C GLU A 27 14.56 -18.07 6.61
N ARG A 28 13.31 -18.50 6.78
CA ARG A 28 12.76 -18.95 8.07
C ARG A 28 13.47 -20.19 8.66
N HIS A 29 14.21 -20.91 7.83
CA HIS A 29 15.00 -22.09 8.24
C HIS A 29 16.48 -21.74 8.51
N GLN A 30 16.86 -20.47 8.35
CA GLN A 30 18.21 -19.99 8.55
C GLN A 30 18.42 -19.47 9.98
N THR A 31 19.67 -19.14 10.31
CA THR A 31 19.98 -18.43 11.56
C THR A 31 19.27 -17.06 11.60
N ILE A 32 18.99 -16.55 12.80
CA ILE A 32 18.40 -15.21 12.98
C ILE A 32 19.21 -14.15 12.22
N TYR A 33 20.53 -14.28 12.25
CA TYR A 33 21.44 -13.41 11.52
C TYR A 33 21.21 -13.46 10.00
N THR A 34 21.27 -14.65 9.41
CA THR A 34 21.08 -14.84 7.96
C THR A 34 19.71 -14.35 7.52
N LEU A 35 18.68 -14.61 8.33
CA LEU A 35 17.32 -14.11 8.11
C LEU A 35 17.33 -12.57 8.06
N LEU A 36 17.89 -11.89 9.06
CA LEU A 36 17.92 -10.42 9.08
C LEU A 36 18.66 -9.84 7.87
N MET A 37 19.84 -10.36 7.53
CA MET A 37 20.62 -9.87 6.39
C MET A 37 19.86 -10.01 5.07
N MET A 38 19.37 -11.22 4.77
CA MET A 38 18.65 -11.48 3.52
C MET A 38 17.35 -10.67 3.44
N HIS A 39 16.66 -10.47 4.57
CA HIS A 39 15.46 -9.65 4.60
C HIS A 39 15.74 -8.17 4.38
N MET A 40 16.83 -7.64 4.93
CA MET A 40 17.26 -6.26 4.65
C MET A 40 17.56 -6.09 3.17
N ASP A 41 18.32 -6.99 2.55
CA ASP A 41 18.64 -6.92 1.12
C ASP A 41 17.38 -6.99 0.25
N LYS A 42 16.46 -7.91 0.56
CA LYS A 42 15.16 -8.00 -0.14
C LYS A 42 14.32 -6.73 0.03
N LEU A 43 14.30 -6.14 1.23
CA LEU A 43 13.56 -4.91 1.49
C LEU A 43 14.14 -3.75 0.66
N VAL A 44 15.47 -3.57 0.66
CA VAL A 44 16.12 -2.53 -0.13
C VAL A 44 15.83 -2.70 -1.61
N ALA A 45 15.97 -3.92 -2.15
CA ALA A 45 15.65 -4.21 -3.55
C ALA A 45 14.16 -3.93 -3.89
N MET A 46 13.24 -4.22 -2.95
CA MET A 46 11.81 -3.90 -3.09
C MET A 46 11.60 -2.38 -3.17
N LEU A 47 12.11 -1.62 -2.19
CA LEU A 47 11.95 -0.17 -2.12
C LEU A 47 12.52 0.52 -3.37
N ASP A 48 13.71 0.11 -3.78
CA ASP A 48 14.41 0.61 -4.96
C ASP A 48 13.65 0.28 -6.28
N THR A 49 13.08 -0.92 -6.37
CA THR A 49 12.20 -1.30 -7.49
C THR A 49 10.93 -0.45 -7.53
N HIS A 50 10.31 -0.20 -6.37
CA HIS A 50 9.14 0.67 -6.28
C HIS A 50 9.47 2.11 -6.64
N MET A 51 10.59 2.66 -6.16
CA MET A 51 11.06 4.02 -6.49
C MET A 51 11.26 4.20 -8.00
N ARG A 52 12.05 3.32 -8.63
CA ARG A 52 12.24 3.34 -10.09
C ARG A 52 10.93 3.11 -10.85
N GLY A 53 9.98 2.40 -10.25
CA GLY A 53 8.64 2.21 -10.78
C GLY A 53 7.85 3.51 -10.77
N THR A 54 7.90 4.27 -9.66
CA THR A 54 7.23 5.57 -9.52
C THR A 54 7.79 6.63 -10.45
N ASP A 55 9.10 6.62 -10.72
CA ASP A 55 9.74 7.57 -11.65
C ASP A 55 9.25 7.41 -13.10
N LYS A 56 8.67 6.25 -13.43
CA LYS A 56 8.11 5.96 -14.76
C LYS A 56 6.64 6.36 -14.89
N TRP A 57 6.02 6.88 -13.83
CA TRP A 57 4.61 7.28 -13.88
C TRP A 57 4.42 8.50 -14.77
N LYS A 58 3.38 8.47 -15.61
CA LYS A 58 3.04 9.56 -16.53
C LYS A 58 1.88 10.43 -16.02
N SER A 59 1.22 9.98 -14.95
CA SER A 59 0.07 10.62 -14.31
C SER A 59 0.44 10.99 -12.87
N VAL A 60 -0.40 11.80 -12.23
CA VAL A 60 -0.30 12.14 -10.81
C VAL A 60 -0.53 10.93 -9.89
N VAL A 61 -1.08 9.84 -10.44
CA VAL A 61 -1.27 8.53 -9.77
C VAL A 61 -0.68 7.39 -10.60
N GLY A 62 -0.59 6.21 -9.98
CA GLY A 62 0.01 5.03 -10.61
C GLY A 62 -0.89 4.36 -11.64
N PRO A 63 -0.35 3.55 -12.56
CA PRO A 63 -1.10 2.95 -13.67
C PRO A 63 -2.34 2.17 -13.24
N LYS A 64 -2.27 1.45 -12.11
CA LYS A 64 -3.40 0.68 -11.60
C LYS A 64 -4.52 1.57 -11.03
N THR A 65 -4.13 2.64 -10.34
CA THR A 65 -5.08 3.64 -9.85
C THR A 65 -5.73 4.38 -11.01
N GLU A 66 -4.95 4.75 -12.01
CA GLU A 66 -5.40 5.38 -13.24
C GLU A 66 -6.43 4.50 -13.98
N GLU A 67 -6.13 3.21 -14.18
CA GLU A 67 -7.04 2.24 -14.80
C GLU A 67 -8.37 2.14 -14.04
N ASN A 68 -8.31 2.01 -12.71
CA ASN A 68 -9.49 1.96 -11.85
C ASN A 68 -10.32 3.25 -11.94
N LEU A 69 -9.66 4.40 -11.99
CA LEU A 69 -10.31 5.69 -12.08
C LEU A 69 -11.03 5.86 -13.43
N MET A 70 -10.36 5.53 -14.53
CA MET A 70 -10.93 5.55 -15.87
C MET A 70 -12.14 4.62 -15.99
N SER A 71 -12.05 3.42 -15.41
CA SER A 71 -13.19 2.50 -15.32
C SER A 71 -14.37 3.10 -14.55
N ASN A 72 -14.12 3.76 -13.42
CA ASN A 72 -15.17 4.42 -12.64
C ASN A 72 -15.77 5.62 -13.37
N ILE A 73 -14.97 6.40 -14.11
CA ILE A 73 -15.43 7.50 -14.96
C ILE A 73 -16.33 6.95 -16.08
N MET A 74 -15.92 5.91 -16.78
CA MET A 74 -16.73 5.28 -17.84
C MET A 74 -18.07 4.79 -17.29
N ARG A 75 -18.06 4.12 -16.14
CA ARG A 75 -19.26 3.62 -15.45
C ARG A 75 -20.15 4.73 -14.88
N SER A 76 -19.66 5.97 -14.80
CA SER A 76 -20.43 7.11 -14.33
C SER A 76 -21.34 7.72 -15.40
N ALA A 77 -21.12 7.39 -16.67
CA ALA A 77 -21.84 7.97 -17.81
C ALA A 77 -23.38 7.87 -17.71
N PRO A 78 -23.99 6.70 -17.36
CA PRO A 78 -25.45 6.58 -17.30
C PRO A 78 -26.06 7.16 -16.01
N ILE A 79 -25.25 7.63 -15.05
CA ILE A 79 -25.73 8.07 -13.74
C ILE A 79 -26.31 9.48 -13.85
N THR A 80 -27.56 9.63 -13.42
CA THR A 80 -28.23 10.93 -13.33
C THR A 80 -27.94 11.57 -11.97
N VAL A 81 -27.59 12.85 -11.98
CA VAL A 81 -27.24 13.61 -10.77
C VAL A 81 -28.29 14.69 -10.52
N MET A 82 -28.80 14.75 -9.29
CA MET A 82 -29.71 15.79 -8.82
C MET A 82 -29.05 16.53 -7.65
N PRO A 83 -28.83 17.85 -7.76
CA PRO A 83 -28.31 18.64 -6.65
C PRO A 83 -29.34 18.72 -5.52
N TYR A 84 -28.85 18.65 -4.28
CA TYR A 84 -29.62 18.87 -3.05
C TYR A 84 -29.00 20.04 -2.28
N LEU A 85 -29.55 20.37 -1.10
CA LEU A 85 -29.04 21.49 -0.29
C LEU A 85 -27.58 21.23 0.14
N GLY A 86 -26.72 22.25 -0.01
CA GLY A 86 -25.30 22.17 0.29
C GLY A 86 -24.50 21.42 -0.79
N GLU A 87 -23.38 20.80 -0.42
CA GLU A 87 -22.56 19.99 -1.34
C GLU A 87 -23.02 18.52 -1.42
N THR A 88 -24.32 18.30 -1.27
CA THR A 88 -24.95 16.97 -1.30
C THR A 88 -25.71 16.76 -2.60
N PHE A 89 -25.58 15.56 -3.16
CA PHE A 89 -26.17 15.17 -4.44
C PHE A 89 -26.86 13.83 -4.29
N LYS A 90 -28.08 13.75 -4.84
CA LYS A 90 -28.78 12.49 -5.01
C LYS A 90 -28.49 11.97 -6.42
N VAL A 91 -27.99 10.74 -6.52
CA VAL A 91 -27.64 10.13 -7.80
C VAL A 91 -28.54 8.93 -8.07
N PHE A 92 -28.92 8.73 -9.33
CA PHE A 92 -29.74 7.61 -9.76
C PHE A 92 -28.96 6.73 -10.74
N THR A 93 -28.88 5.44 -10.43
CA THR A 93 -28.13 4.45 -11.24
C THR A 93 -28.98 3.73 -12.28
N GLY A 94 -30.28 4.09 -12.40
CA GLY A 94 -31.27 3.32 -13.17
C GLY A 94 -32.11 2.39 -12.30
N GLU A 95 -31.59 2.00 -11.12
CA GLU A 95 -32.28 1.07 -10.21
C GLU A 95 -32.49 1.68 -8.83
N VAL A 96 -31.48 2.35 -8.29
CA VAL A 96 -31.48 2.85 -6.91
C VAL A 96 -31.01 4.30 -6.84
N TYR A 97 -31.46 4.97 -5.78
CA TYR A 97 -30.93 6.28 -5.41
C TYR A 97 -29.85 6.14 -4.34
N LEU A 98 -28.75 6.84 -4.54
CA LEU A 98 -27.65 6.96 -3.60
C LEU A 98 -27.39 8.44 -3.31
N VAL A 99 -26.65 8.69 -2.24
CA VAL A 99 -26.28 10.05 -1.83
C VAL A 99 -24.76 10.19 -1.86
N VAL A 100 -24.31 11.28 -2.47
CA VAL A 100 -22.91 11.72 -2.47
C VAL A 100 -22.85 13.04 -1.71
N ASP A 101 -22.01 13.10 -0.70
CA ASP A 101 -21.69 14.30 0.07
C ASP A 101 -20.24 14.64 -0.26
N MET A 102 -20.06 15.71 -1.05
CA MET A 102 -18.73 16.14 -1.51
C MET A 102 -17.94 16.80 -0.38
N GLN A 103 -18.60 17.48 0.55
CA GLN A 103 -17.96 18.15 1.69
C GLN A 103 -17.34 17.12 2.66
N GLN A 104 -18.07 16.05 2.96
CA GLN A 104 -17.63 15.01 3.87
C GLN A 104 -16.82 13.90 3.19
N HIS A 105 -16.64 13.98 1.86
CA HIS A 105 -16.03 12.95 1.04
C HIS A 105 -16.69 11.56 1.23
N LYS A 106 -18.02 11.51 1.15
CA LYS A 106 -18.82 10.30 1.40
C LYS A 106 -19.72 9.96 0.23
N CYS A 107 -19.84 8.67 -0.03
CA CYS A 107 -20.92 8.12 -0.85
C CYS A 107 -21.62 7.00 -0.07
N THR A 108 -22.94 6.89 -0.17
CA THR A 108 -23.69 5.82 0.53
C THR A 108 -23.36 4.42 0.04
N CYS A 109 -22.70 4.27 -1.13
CA CYS A 109 -22.14 2.98 -1.57
C CYS A 109 -20.91 2.52 -0.77
N LEU A 110 -20.33 3.39 0.07
CA LEU A 110 -19.15 3.16 0.91
C LEU A 110 -17.83 2.92 0.17
N THR A 111 -17.83 2.73 -1.14
CA THR A 111 -16.61 2.46 -1.92
C THR A 111 -15.59 3.58 -1.78
N TRP A 112 -15.99 4.84 -1.90
CA TRP A 112 -15.05 5.97 -1.81
C TRP A 112 -14.34 6.04 -0.46
N GLN A 113 -15.08 5.79 0.62
CA GLN A 113 -14.54 5.77 1.98
C GLN A 113 -13.59 4.58 2.20
N MET A 114 -13.88 3.44 1.59
CA MET A 114 -13.11 2.21 1.79
C MET A 114 -11.84 2.15 0.91
N SER A 115 -11.92 2.61 -0.34
CA SER A 115 -10.82 2.57 -1.30
C SER A 115 -9.97 3.84 -1.29
N GLY A 116 -10.54 4.98 -0.91
CA GLY A 116 -9.90 6.30 -1.10
C GLY A 116 -9.96 6.83 -2.53
N LEU A 117 -10.67 6.14 -3.44
CA LEU A 117 -10.83 6.52 -4.84
C LEU A 117 -12.29 6.90 -5.14
N PRO A 118 -12.54 7.95 -5.94
CA PRO A 118 -13.88 8.26 -6.42
C PRO A 118 -14.55 7.04 -7.06
N CYS A 119 -15.71 6.65 -6.54
CA CYS A 119 -16.53 5.60 -7.15
C CYS A 119 -17.36 6.18 -8.31
N PRO A 120 -18.04 5.36 -9.14
CA PRO A 120 -18.79 5.86 -10.30
C PRO A 120 -19.80 6.97 -9.95
N HIS A 121 -20.46 6.86 -8.79
CA HIS A 121 -21.39 7.88 -8.26
C HIS A 121 -20.71 9.24 -8.04
N VAL A 122 -19.54 9.22 -7.42
CA VAL A 122 -18.75 10.42 -7.12
C VAL A 122 -18.20 11.01 -8.42
N CYS A 123 -17.71 10.17 -9.34
CA CYS A 123 -17.28 10.60 -10.67
C CYS A 123 -18.40 11.32 -11.44
N ALA A 124 -19.66 10.84 -11.34
CA ALA A 124 -20.79 11.51 -11.98
C ALA A 124 -21.03 12.92 -11.41
N VAL A 125 -20.90 13.08 -10.09
CA VAL A 125 -21.02 14.39 -9.41
C VAL A 125 -19.87 15.31 -9.79
N ILE A 126 -18.62 14.83 -9.75
CA ILE A 126 -17.42 15.58 -10.17
C ILE A 126 -17.57 16.08 -11.60
N ARG A 127 -18.02 15.21 -12.52
CA ARG A 127 -18.31 15.58 -13.92
C ARG A 127 -19.37 16.67 -14.02
N THR A 128 -20.41 16.60 -13.21
CA THR A 128 -21.50 17.61 -13.17
C THR A 128 -20.98 18.96 -12.68
N LEU A 129 -20.08 18.95 -11.69
CA LEU A 129 -19.42 20.14 -11.15
C LEU A 129 -18.27 20.66 -12.02
N ARG A 130 -17.82 19.88 -13.00
CA ARG A 130 -16.63 20.15 -13.84
C ARG A 130 -15.34 20.32 -13.02
N HIS A 131 -15.23 19.59 -11.91
CA HIS A 131 -14.02 19.55 -11.12
C HIS A 131 -13.01 18.53 -11.67
N ASP A 132 -11.75 18.65 -11.25
CA ASP A 132 -10.75 17.62 -11.51
C ASP A 132 -10.99 16.43 -10.57
N VAL A 133 -11.03 15.23 -11.14
CA VAL A 133 -11.20 13.99 -10.39
C VAL A 133 -10.00 13.69 -9.49
N TYR A 134 -8.80 14.14 -9.84
CA TYR A 134 -7.57 13.91 -9.07
C TYR A 134 -7.55 14.66 -7.72
N ASP A 135 -8.40 15.68 -7.56
CA ASP A 135 -8.57 16.40 -6.30
C ASP A 135 -9.33 15.58 -5.25
N TYR A 136 -10.06 14.55 -5.68
CA TYR A 136 -10.90 13.71 -4.82
C TYR A 136 -10.29 12.32 -4.52
N ILE A 137 -9.03 12.12 -4.93
CA ILE A 137 -8.25 10.91 -4.66
C ILE A 137 -7.48 11.08 -3.35
N ASP A 138 -7.49 10.03 -2.53
CA ASP A 138 -6.70 10.00 -1.28
C ASP A 138 -5.21 10.28 -1.58
N PRO A 139 -4.57 11.22 -0.85
CA PRO A 139 -3.17 11.58 -1.07
C PRO A 139 -2.21 10.39 -1.08
N CYS A 140 -2.54 9.27 -0.41
CA CYS A 140 -1.70 8.07 -0.42
C CYS A 140 -1.42 7.52 -1.82
N PHE A 141 -2.29 7.77 -2.81
CA PHE A 141 -2.10 7.28 -4.19
C PHE A 141 -1.32 8.24 -5.09
N LYS A 142 -1.07 9.49 -4.63
CA LYS A 142 -0.37 10.48 -5.43
C LYS A 142 1.13 10.17 -5.50
N VAL A 143 1.72 10.45 -6.66
CA VAL A 143 3.14 10.20 -6.93
C VAL A 143 4.06 10.84 -5.88
N SER A 144 3.74 12.05 -5.44
CA SER A 144 4.51 12.76 -4.40
C SER A 144 4.57 11.98 -3.08
N THR A 145 3.44 11.44 -2.63
CA THR A 145 3.36 10.61 -1.42
C THR A 145 4.07 9.28 -1.61
N GLN A 146 3.92 8.66 -2.80
CA GLN A 146 4.59 7.39 -3.11
C GLN A 146 6.12 7.54 -3.10
N GLN A 147 6.65 8.59 -3.73
CA GLN A 147 8.07 8.91 -3.68
C GLN A 147 8.53 9.15 -2.24
N LEU A 148 7.75 9.86 -1.42
CA LEU A 148 8.08 10.05 0.00
C LEU A 148 8.13 8.72 0.77
N ILE A 149 7.15 7.83 0.57
CA ILE A 149 7.10 6.50 1.22
C ILE A 149 8.36 5.70 0.91
N TYR A 150 8.84 5.74 -0.33
CA TYR A 150 9.97 4.94 -0.78
C TYR A 150 11.32 5.67 -0.69
N SER A 151 11.36 6.95 -0.29
CA SER A 151 12.57 7.80 -0.26
C SER A 151 13.61 7.41 0.79
N GLY A 152 13.28 6.47 1.68
CA GLY A 152 14.15 6.03 2.75
C GLY A 152 15.47 5.45 2.22
N GLN A 153 16.57 5.86 2.83
CA GLN A 153 17.89 5.30 2.57
C GLN A 153 18.18 4.20 3.59
N PHE A 154 18.57 3.03 3.10
CA PHE A 154 19.00 1.91 3.92
C PHE A 154 20.47 1.64 3.66
N GLN A 155 21.25 1.58 4.73
CA GLN A 155 22.66 1.24 4.66
C GLN A 155 22.83 -0.27 4.90
N PRO A 156 23.74 -0.95 4.16
CA PRO A 156 24.08 -2.33 4.46
C PRO A 156 24.59 -2.49 5.88
N LEU A 157 24.28 -3.62 6.51
CA LEU A 157 24.80 -3.93 7.84
C LEU A 157 26.28 -4.34 7.73
N PRO A 158 27.20 -3.63 8.43
CA PRO A 158 28.61 -4.00 8.43
C PRO A 158 28.82 -5.36 9.12
N THR A 159 29.52 -6.28 8.46
CA THR A 159 29.73 -7.64 8.97
C THR A 159 31.13 -7.89 9.54
N HIS A 160 32.04 -6.91 9.46
CA HIS A 160 33.46 -7.06 9.79
C HIS A 160 33.74 -7.43 11.26
N ASN A 161 32.85 -7.07 12.20
CA ASN A 161 32.99 -7.39 13.62
C ASN A 161 32.10 -8.56 14.07
N MET A 162 31.44 -9.26 13.14
CA MET A 162 30.54 -10.33 13.54
C MET A 162 31.30 -11.57 14.00
N PRO A 163 30.77 -12.27 15.03
CA PRO A 163 31.35 -13.51 15.48
C PRO A 163 31.37 -14.57 14.37
N LYS A 164 32.52 -15.23 14.19
CA LYS A 164 32.69 -16.34 13.26
C LYS A 164 32.40 -17.64 13.98
N VAL A 165 31.72 -18.57 13.31
CA VAL A 165 31.60 -19.95 13.77
C VAL A 165 32.90 -20.66 13.39
N CYS A 166 33.68 -21.08 14.38
CA CYS A 166 34.90 -21.86 14.20
C CYS A 166 34.55 -23.32 13.88
N GLU A 167 35.47 -24.08 13.27
CA GLU A 167 35.29 -25.50 12.92
C GLU A 167 34.90 -26.38 14.12
N ALA A 168 35.32 -26.00 15.33
CA ALA A 168 34.98 -26.66 16.58
C ALA A 168 33.54 -26.36 17.08
N GLY A 169 32.76 -25.59 16.33
CA GLY A 169 31.42 -25.14 16.71
C GLY A 169 31.42 -24.03 17.76
N THR A 170 32.56 -23.42 18.08
CA THR A 170 32.64 -22.24 18.96
C THR A 170 32.42 -20.94 18.19
N LEU A 171 31.99 -19.88 18.87
CA LEU A 171 31.83 -18.55 18.28
C LEU A 171 33.04 -17.69 18.65
N GLN A 172 33.70 -17.07 17.68
CA GLN A 172 34.82 -16.16 17.90
C GLN A 172 34.45 -14.74 17.50
N ASP A 173 34.49 -13.77 18.42
CA ASP A 173 34.19 -12.37 18.11
C ASP A 173 35.31 -11.65 17.34
N GLY A 174 35.06 -10.40 16.94
CA GLY A 174 36.05 -9.56 16.22
C GLY A 174 37.30 -9.21 17.04
N GLN A 175 37.31 -9.45 18.35
CA GLN A 175 38.46 -9.25 19.25
C GLN A 175 39.22 -10.57 19.49
N GLY A 176 38.73 -11.68 18.94
CA GLY A 176 39.32 -13.00 19.08
C GLY A 176 38.83 -13.79 20.30
N ASN A 177 37.88 -13.26 21.09
CA ASN A 177 37.31 -13.97 22.24
C ASN A 177 36.45 -15.14 21.76
N VAL A 178 36.56 -16.29 22.43
CA VAL A 178 35.87 -17.53 22.05
C VAL A 178 34.75 -17.82 23.04
N PHE A 179 33.55 -18.05 22.53
CA PHE A 179 32.34 -18.38 23.26
C PHE A 179 31.84 -19.78 22.87
N PRO A 180 31.29 -20.56 23.82
CA PRO A 180 30.61 -21.81 23.48
C PRO A 180 29.37 -21.53 22.63
N SER A 181 29.13 -22.35 21.62
CA SER A 181 27.90 -22.31 20.83
C SER A 181 26.68 -22.55 21.73
N LEU A 182 25.66 -21.71 21.57
CA LEU A 182 24.32 -21.99 22.05
C LEU A 182 23.76 -23.13 21.18
N GLN A 183 24.11 -24.37 21.49
CA GLN A 183 23.40 -25.49 20.89
C GLN A 183 21.93 -25.39 21.34
N PRO A 184 20.95 -25.40 20.41
CA PRO A 184 19.56 -25.53 20.81
C PRO A 184 19.42 -26.80 21.64
N ARG A 185 18.76 -26.70 22.81
CA ARG A 185 18.43 -27.89 23.60
C ARG A 185 17.65 -28.84 22.69
N LYS A 186 18.14 -30.08 22.56
CA LYS A 186 17.48 -31.16 21.81
C LYS A 186 16.04 -31.34 22.27
#